data_AF-A0A927TUK5-F1
#
_entry.id   AF-A0A927TUK5-F1
#
_cell.length_a   1.000
_cell.length_b   1.000
_cell.length_c   1.000
_cell.angle_alpha   90.00
_cell.angle_beta   90.00
_cell.angle_gamma   90.00
#
_symmetry.space_group_name_H-M   'P 1'
#
loop_
_entity.id
_entity.type
_entity.pdbx_description
1 polymer ?
#
loop_
_entity_poly.entity_id
_entity_poly.type
_entity_poly.pdbx_seq_one_letter_code
_entity_poly.pdbx_strand_id
1 'polypeptide(L)'
;VLFMLGVSMMLVSAGYDGLSKVPPLAGLLVSGALFLLTKPMKRGYLGIGDIRLWKLPEELYDMGYFMTFLGLKDKDFYSSDYFPLFPWLFLFLVGFYLFHLLQKKGQQKRAGKEFRRIPVLSFLGRHSLLIYMLHQPVLYGVAMVVKLFM
;
A
#
# COMPACT_ATOMS: atom_id res chain seq x y z
N VAL A 1 -4.28 7.37 2.52
CA VAL A 1 -3.69 6.09 3.01
C VAL A 1 -4.65 5.28 3.89
N LEU A 2 -5.19 5.87 4.97
CA LEU A 2 -6.01 5.16 5.98
C LEU A 2 -7.20 4.40 5.38
N PHE A 3 -7.94 5.03 4.48
CA PHE A 3 -9.07 4.42 3.80
C PHE A 3 -8.66 3.15 3.02
N MET A 4 -7.60 3.24 2.21
CA MET A 4 -7.06 2.10 1.45
C MET A 4 -6.60 0.97 2.37
N LEU A 5 -5.92 1.28 3.48
CA LEU A 5 -5.52 0.27 4.46
C LEU A 5 -6.74 -0.40 5.11
N GLY A 6 -7.77 0.36 5.50
CA GLY A 6 -9.00 -0.16 6.07
C GLY A 6 -9.73 -1.11 5.12
N VAL A 7 -9.92 -0.71 3.85
CA VAL A 7 -10.51 -1.57 2.82
C VAL A 7 -9.67 -2.82 2.60
N SER A 8 -8.34 -2.68 2.50
CA SER A 8 -7.44 -3.83 2.32
C SER A 8 -7.54 -4.83 3.47
N MET A 9 -7.63 -4.34 4.72
CA MET A 9 -7.84 -5.19 5.90
C MET A 9 -9.18 -5.92 5.83
N MET A 10 -10.27 -5.24 5.45
CA MET A 10 -11.58 -5.86 5.30
C MET A 10 -11.58 -6.96 4.24
N LEU A 11 -11.01 -6.68 3.06
CA LEU A 11 -10.90 -7.66 1.97
C LEU A 11 -10.05 -8.86 2.34
N VAL A 12 -8.88 -8.64 2.94
CA VAL A 12 -7.99 -9.74 3.37
C VAL A 12 -8.60 -10.54 4.51
N SER A 13 -9.32 -9.90 5.44
CA SER A 13 -10.03 -10.58 6.52
C SER A 13 -11.17 -11.45 5.97
N ALA A 14 -11.99 -10.91 5.07
CA ALA A 14 -13.07 -11.65 4.42
C ALA A 14 -12.55 -12.83 3.57
N GLY A 15 -11.40 -12.66 2.91
CA GLY A 15 -10.74 -13.69 2.11
C GLY A 15 -9.74 -14.56 2.88
N TYR A 16 -9.65 -14.45 4.20
CA TYR A 16 -8.56 -15.02 4.99
C TYR A 16 -8.43 -16.55 4.82
N ASP A 17 -9.55 -17.27 4.85
CA ASP A 17 -9.56 -18.74 4.73
C ASP A 17 -9.05 -19.23 3.36
N GLY A 18 -9.24 -18.44 2.31
CA GLY A 18 -8.68 -18.72 0.99
C GLY A 18 -7.21 -18.35 0.91
N LEU A 19 -6.88 -17.12 1.33
CA LEU A 19 -5.52 -16.57 1.25
C LEU A 19 -4.52 -17.36 2.09
N SER A 20 -4.94 -17.87 3.25
CA SER A 20 -4.10 -18.65 4.17
C SER A 20 -3.74 -20.05 3.66
N LYS A 21 -4.49 -20.60 2.69
CA LYS A 21 -4.18 -21.89 2.04
C LYS A 21 -3.04 -21.78 1.02
N VAL A 22 -2.78 -20.58 0.50
CA VAL A 22 -1.72 -20.35 -0.49
C VAL A 22 -0.36 -20.47 0.18
N PRO A 23 0.63 -21.18 -0.42
CA PRO A 23 1.99 -21.21 0.09
C PRO A 23 2.55 -19.80 0.26
N PRO A 24 3.06 -19.40 1.44
CA PRO A 24 3.42 -18.00 1.70
C PRO A 24 4.44 -17.41 0.71
N LEU A 25 5.40 -18.22 0.25
CA LEU A 25 6.36 -17.76 -0.74
C LEU A 25 5.71 -17.50 -2.10
N ALA A 26 4.81 -18.39 -2.55
CA ALA A 26 4.07 -18.20 -3.79
C ALA A 26 3.17 -16.96 -3.71
N GLY A 27 2.42 -16.81 -2.61
CA GLY A 27 1.59 -15.64 -2.36
C GLY A 27 2.39 -14.33 -2.37
N LEU A 28 3.56 -14.32 -1.74
CA LEU A 28 4.46 -13.17 -1.74
C LEU A 28 4.96 -12.81 -3.14
N LEU A 29 5.44 -13.80 -3.90
CA LEU A 29 5.98 -13.57 -5.26
C LEU A 29 4.89 -13.13 -6.23
N VAL A 30 3.73 -13.79 -6.22
CA VAL A 30 2.58 -13.44 -7.08
C VAL A 30 2.06 -12.05 -6.74
N SER A 31 1.88 -11.73 -5.46
CA SER A 31 1.42 -10.40 -5.04
C SER A 31 2.45 -9.32 -5.41
N GLY A 32 3.75 -9.60 -5.25
CA GLY A 32 4.82 -8.69 -5.68
C GLY A 32 4.83 -8.46 -7.19
N ALA A 33 4.66 -9.52 -7.98
CA ALA A 33 4.57 -9.42 -9.44
C ALA A 33 3.34 -8.62 -9.87
N LEU A 34 2.17 -8.90 -9.29
CA LEU A 34 0.93 -8.16 -9.55
C LEU A 34 1.06 -6.69 -9.18
N PHE A 35 1.70 -6.38 -8.05
CA PHE A 35 2.00 -4.99 -7.67
C PHE A 35 2.83 -4.29 -8.74
N LEU A 36 3.92 -4.90 -9.20
CA LEU A 36 4.79 -4.32 -10.23
C LEU A 36 4.05 -4.14 -11.56
N LEU A 37 3.24 -5.12 -11.97
CA LEU A 37 2.46 -5.11 -13.20
C LEU A 37 1.37 -4.03 -13.22
N THR A 38 0.76 -3.76 -12.06
CA THR A 38 -0.34 -2.79 -11.91
C THR A 38 0.12 -1.41 -11.46
N LYS A 39 1.37 -1.25 -11.01
CA LYS A 39 1.94 0.05 -10.64
C LYS A 39 1.83 1.12 -11.74
N PRO A 40 2.07 0.84 -13.03
CA PRO A 40 1.92 1.84 -14.07
C PRO A 40 0.47 2.09 -14.51
N MET A 41 -0.56 1.52 -13.86
CA MET A 41 -1.96 1.79 -14.20
C MET A 41 -2.30 3.27 -14.18
N LYS A 42 -1.67 4.06 -13.30
CA LYS A 42 -1.85 5.53 -13.29
C LYS A 42 -1.38 6.23 -14.58
N ARG A 43 -0.52 5.57 -15.37
CA ARG A 43 0.02 6.06 -16.65
C ARG A 43 -0.79 5.58 -17.88
N GLY A 44 -1.88 4.84 -17.69
CA GLY A 44 -2.70 4.35 -18.80
C GLY A 44 -2.34 2.96 -19.32
N TYR A 45 -1.50 2.18 -18.62
CA TYR A 45 -1.14 0.83 -19.07
C TYR A 45 -0.81 -0.13 -17.92
N LEU A 46 -0.90 -1.43 -18.21
CA LEU A 46 -0.33 -2.52 -17.42
C LEU A 46 1.04 -2.87 -17.96
N GLY A 47 2.00 -3.13 -17.07
CA GLY A 47 3.39 -3.27 -17.46
C GLY A 47 4.37 -3.23 -16.30
N ILE A 48 5.66 -3.36 -16.59
CA ILE A 48 6.71 -3.31 -15.57
C ILE A 48 7.62 -2.13 -15.87
N GLY A 49 7.65 -1.15 -14.97
CA GLY A 49 8.43 0.07 -15.17
C GLY A 49 7.90 0.86 -16.37
N ASP A 50 8.70 0.94 -17.43
CA ASP A 50 8.36 1.63 -18.67
C ASP A 50 7.93 0.68 -19.81
N ILE A 51 7.99 -0.65 -19.57
CA ILE A 51 7.55 -1.67 -20.51
C ILE A 51 6.02 -1.70 -20.51
N ARG A 52 5.40 -1.38 -21.65
CA ARG A 52 3.94 -1.38 -21.83
C ARG A 52 3.49 -2.74 -22.36
N LEU A 53 2.83 -3.54 -21.54
CA LEU A 53 2.26 -4.83 -21.96
C LEU A 53 0.85 -4.65 -22.52
N TRP A 54 0.03 -3.82 -21.87
CA TRP A 54 -1.36 -3.61 -22.27
C TRP A 54 -1.78 -2.16 -22.01
N LYS A 55 -2.23 -1.43 -23.04
CA LYS A 55 -2.87 -0.12 -22.89
C LYS A 55 -4.27 -0.25 -22.29
N LEU A 56 -4.55 0.48 -21.21
CA LEU A 56 -5.89 0.56 -20.64
C LEU A 56 -6.76 1.49 -21.50
N PRO A 57 -8.03 1.14 -21.77
CA PRO A 57 -8.99 2.02 -22.42
C PRO A 57 -9.12 3.34 -21.63
N GLU A 58 -9.12 4.46 -22.35
CA GLU A 58 -9.15 5.80 -21.73
C GLU A 58 -10.52 6.08 -21.11
N GLU A 59 -11.57 5.46 -21.64
CA GLU A 59 -12.95 5.56 -21.18
C GLU A 59 -13.11 5.10 -19.73
N LEU A 60 -12.27 4.15 -19.27
CA LEU A 60 -12.31 3.67 -17.89
C LEU A 60 -11.89 4.74 -16.87
N TYR A 61 -11.09 5.73 -17.28
CA TYR A 61 -10.66 6.81 -16.40
C TYR A 61 -11.74 7.88 -16.24
N ASP A 62 -12.68 7.97 -17.18
CA ASP A 62 -13.77 8.96 -17.18
C ASP A 62 -15.08 8.38 -16.57
N MET A 63 -15.05 7.14 -16.06
CA MET A 63 -16.19 6.50 -15.35
C MET A 63 -16.34 6.96 -13.88
N GLY A 64 -15.69 8.05 -13.49
CA GLY A 64 -15.93 8.76 -12.23
C GLY A 64 -15.29 8.16 -10.97
N TYR A 65 -15.92 8.44 -9.82
CA TYR A 65 -15.35 8.18 -8.49
C TYR A 65 -15.07 6.70 -8.18
N PHE A 66 -15.84 5.77 -8.76
CA PHE A 66 -15.64 4.35 -8.53
C PHE A 66 -14.35 3.82 -9.17
N MET A 67 -14.08 4.22 -10.41
CA MET A 67 -12.82 3.87 -11.09
C MET A 67 -11.63 4.57 -10.45
N THR A 68 -11.83 5.81 -9.99
CA THR A 68 -10.86 6.52 -9.16
C THR A 68 -10.54 5.76 -7.88
N PHE A 69 -11.53 5.18 -7.21
CA PHE A 69 -11.30 4.35 -6.04
C PHE A 69 -10.46 3.10 -6.38
N LEU A 70 -10.78 2.41 -7.48
CA LEU A 70 -10.04 1.22 -7.91
C LEU A 70 -8.59 1.52 -8.30
N GLY A 71 -8.30 2.68 -8.89
CA GLY A 71 -6.93 3.08 -9.29
C GLY A 71 -6.81 3.75 -10.64
N LEU A 72 -7.92 3.88 -11.36
CA LEU A 72 -8.02 4.61 -12.61
C LEU A 72 -8.52 6.02 -12.28
N LYS A 73 -7.58 6.89 -11.91
CA LYS A 73 -7.87 8.22 -11.39
C LYS A 73 -8.50 9.11 -12.46
N ASP A 74 -9.67 9.65 -12.16
CA ASP A 74 -10.31 10.69 -12.95
C ASP A 74 -9.42 11.96 -13.00
N LYS A 75 -9.51 12.69 -14.10
CA LYS A 75 -8.76 13.92 -14.36
C LYS A 75 -9.16 15.02 -13.37
N ASP A 76 -10.44 15.08 -13.01
CA ASP A 76 -10.99 16.11 -12.12
C ASP A 76 -10.78 15.79 -10.64
N PHE A 77 -10.34 14.57 -10.32
CA PHE A 77 -10.07 14.17 -8.94
C PHE A 77 -8.66 14.55 -8.50
N TYR A 78 -8.59 15.39 -7.46
CA TYR A 78 -7.34 15.77 -6.80
C TYR A 78 -7.41 15.55 -5.29
N SER A 79 -6.42 14.85 -4.77
CA SER A 79 -6.18 14.73 -3.32
C SER A 79 -4.70 14.47 -3.09
N SER A 80 -4.14 15.17 -2.11
CA SER A 80 -2.75 14.97 -1.66
C SER A 80 -2.54 13.59 -1.03
N ASP A 81 -3.61 12.96 -0.54
CA ASP A 81 -3.60 11.63 0.08
C ASP A 81 -4.35 10.57 -0.76
N TYR A 82 -4.19 10.64 -2.08
CA TYR A 82 -4.80 9.66 -2.98
C TYR A 82 -4.01 8.35 -3.08
N PHE A 83 -4.50 7.34 -2.37
CA PHE A 83 -4.02 5.96 -2.44
C PHE A 83 -5.17 5.05 -2.90
N PRO A 84 -5.21 4.68 -4.20
CA PRO A 84 -6.25 3.78 -4.70
C PRO A 84 -6.13 2.36 -4.18
N LEU A 85 -7.13 1.53 -4.44
CA LEU A 85 -7.07 0.11 -4.10
C LEU A 85 -5.97 -0.62 -4.89
N PHE A 86 -5.91 -0.46 -6.21
CA PHE A 86 -4.84 -0.97 -7.05
C PHE A 86 -3.82 0.12 -7.36
N PRO A 87 -2.51 -0.16 -7.29
CA PRO A 87 -1.88 -1.47 -7.06
C PRO A 87 -1.72 -1.84 -5.56
N TRP A 88 -2.05 -0.93 -4.64
CA TRP A 88 -1.62 -0.98 -3.24
C TRP A 88 -2.12 -2.19 -2.45
N LEU A 89 -3.28 -2.75 -2.80
CA LEU A 89 -3.78 -4.00 -2.25
C LEU A 89 -2.79 -5.15 -2.42
N PHE A 90 -2.10 -5.22 -3.57
CA PHE A 90 -1.09 -6.25 -3.79
C PHE A 90 0.13 -6.05 -2.90
N LEU A 91 0.54 -4.80 -2.65
CA LEU A 91 1.60 -4.51 -1.70
C LEU A 91 1.19 -4.87 -0.26
N PHE A 92 -0.07 -4.64 0.10
CA PHE A 92 -0.63 -5.08 1.37
C PHE A 92 -0.57 -6.62 1.50
N LEU A 93 -0.94 -7.35 0.44
CA LEU A 93 -0.83 -8.81 0.37
C LEU A 93 0.62 -9.31 0.46
N VAL A 94 1.58 -8.60 -0.12
CA VAL A 94 3.02 -8.90 0.07
C VAL A 94 3.36 -8.86 1.57
N GLY A 95 2.91 -7.82 2.28
CA GLY A 95 3.08 -7.72 3.74
C GLY A 95 2.42 -8.88 4.50
N PHE A 96 1.19 -9.23 4.14
CA PHE A 96 0.45 -10.36 4.71
C PHE A 96 1.21 -11.69 4.53
N TYR A 97 1.67 -12.01 3.32
CA TYR A 97 2.38 -13.25 3.05
C TYR A 97 3.80 -13.26 3.63
N LEU A 98 4.47 -12.10 3.65
CA LEU A 98 5.77 -11.94 4.32
C LEU A 98 5.64 -12.24 5.81
N PHE A 99 4.59 -11.75 6.47
CA PHE A 99 4.31 -12.07 7.87
C PHE A 99 4.11 -13.57 8.08
N HIS A 100 3.36 -14.26 7.22
CA HIS A 100 3.18 -15.73 7.31
C HIS A 100 4.48 -16.50 7.07
N LEU A 101 5.32 -16.05 6.15
CA LEU A 101 6.63 -16.65 5.88
C LEU A 101 7.57 -16.48 7.09
N LEU A 102 7.58 -15.29 7.68
CA LEU A 102 8.34 -14.98 8.90
C LEU A 102 7.78 -15.69 10.12
N GLN A 103 6.46 -15.92 10.22
CA GLN A 103 5.86 -16.72 11.28
C GLN A 103 6.24 -18.20 11.15
N LYS A 104 6.22 -18.80 9.95
CA LYS A 104 6.69 -20.18 9.75
C LYS A 104 8.16 -20.35 10.15
N LYS A 105 9.04 -19.44 9.69
CA LYS A 105 10.48 -19.45 10.06
C LYS A 105 10.70 -19.05 11.53
N GLY A 106 9.83 -18.19 12.04
CA GLY A 106 9.85 -17.64 13.38
C GLY A 106 9.39 -18.64 14.42
N GLN A 107 8.40 -19.49 14.14
CA GLN A 107 8.00 -20.61 15.02
C GLN A 107 9.16 -21.60 15.22
N GLN A 108 10.00 -21.84 14.19
CA GLN A 108 11.25 -22.60 14.35
C GLN A 108 12.31 -21.90 15.23
N LYS A 109 12.28 -20.57 15.38
CA LYS A 109 13.23 -19.78 16.19
C LYS A 109 12.64 -19.22 17.50
N ARG A 110 11.33 -19.31 17.70
CA ARG A 110 10.55 -18.70 18.80
C ARG A 110 10.47 -19.54 20.06
N ALA A 111 11.16 -20.68 20.11
CA ALA A 111 11.48 -21.30 21.39
C ALA A 111 12.34 -20.39 22.32
N GLY A 112 12.73 -19.16 21.90
CA GLY A 112 13.49 -18.26 22.80
C GLY A 112 13.49 -16.75 22.56
N LYS A 113 12.75 -16.15 21.62
CA LYS A 113 12.74 -14.66 21.48
C LYS A 113 11.35 -14.10 21.14
N GLU A 114 10.75 -13.45 22.13
CA GLU A 114 9.69 -12.48 21.91
C GLU A 114 10.15 -11.42 20.89
N PHE A 115 9.26 -11.00 20.01
CA PHE A 115 9.53 -9.86 19.13
C PHE A 115 9.83 -8.65 20.01
N ARG A 116 11.11 -8.23 20.04
CA ARG A 116 11.60 -7.10 20.85
C ARG A 116 10.72 -5.88 20.55
N ARG A 117 9.85 -5.51 21.50
CA ARG A 117 9.03 -4.29 21.40
C ARG A 117 9.97 -3.09 21.44
N ILE A 118 10.20 -2.44 20.31
CA ILE A 118 10.95 -1.18 20.27
C ILE A 118 10.01 -0.09 20.81
N PRO A 119 10.30 0.53 21.96
CA PRO A 119 9.37 1.45 22.62
C PRO A 119 9.03 2.66 21.75
N VAL A 120 10.03 3.18 21.04
CA VAL A 120 9.89 4.33 20.11
C VAL A 120 8.94 3.99 18.96
N LEU A 121 9.09 2.81 18.36
CA LEU A 121 8.25 2.38 17.24
C LEU A 121 6.80 2.17 17.70
N SER A 122 6.63 1.67 18.93
CA SER A 122 5.32 1.51 19.56
C SER A 122 4.65 2.86 19.88
N PHE A 123 5.43 3.86 20.31
CA PHE A 123 4.94 5.21 20.55
C PHE A 123 4.47 5.90 19.25
N LEU A 124 5.30 5.82 18.19
CA LEU A 124 4.98 6.35 16.87
C LEU A 124 3.71 5.70 16.28
N GLY A 125 3.56 4.38 16.45
CA GLY A 125 2.36 3.66 16.00
C GLY A 125 1.08 4.12 16.72
N ARG A 126 1.14 4.33 18.05
CA ARG A 126 -0.01 4.78 18.85
C ARG A 126 -0.47 6.19 18.52
N HIS A 127 0.44 7.07 18.14
CA HIS A 127 0.13 8.47 17.77
C HIS A 127 0.18 8.68 16.26
N SER A 128 0.10 7.61 15.47
CA SER A 128 0.29 7.64 14.02
C SER A 128 -0.66 8.61 13.32
N LEU A 129 -1.94 8.68 13.71
CA LEU A 129 -2.91 9.61 13.12
C LEU A 129 -2.50 11.08 13.36
N LEU A 130 -2.12 11.43 14.58
CA LEU A 130 -1.74 12.79 14.93
C LEU A 130 -0.45 13.20 14.22
N ILE A 131 0.55 12.31 14.21
CA ILE A 131 1.80 12.50 13.47
C ILE A 131 1.50 12.66 11.96
N TYR A 132 0.60 11.83 11.43
CA TYR A 132 0.17 11.88 10.04
C TYR A 132 -0.58 13.17 9.68
N MET A 133 -1.37 13.76 10.58
CA MET A 133 -2.00 15.05 10.30
C MET A 133 -1.01 16.22 10.38
N LEU A 134 -0.07 16.17 11.34
CA LEU A 134 0.88 17.26 11.57
C LEU A 134 2.04 17.30 10.58
N HIS A 135 2.43 16.17 9.97
CA HIS A 135 3.60 16.18 9.10
C HIS A 135 3.45 17.12 7.89
N GLN A 136 2.28 17.20 7.26
CA GLN A 136 2.06 18.06 6.10
C GLN A 136 2.26 19.56 6.41
N PRO A 137 1.58 20.17 7.41
CA PRO A 137 1.78 21.58 7.73
C PRO A 137 3.18 21.88 8.26
N VAL A 138 3.77 20.96 9.04
CA VAL A 138 5.14 21.14 9.57
C VAL A 138 6.16 21.16 8.42
N LEU A 139 6.11 20.19 7.50
CA LEU A 139 7.02 20.15 6.36
C LEU A 139 6.84 21.36 5.44
N TYR A 140 5.59 21.80 5.24
CA TYR A 140 5.30 23.01 4.47
C TYR A 140 5.89 24.26 5.14
N GLY A 141 5.73 24.41 6.45
CA GLY A 141 6.31 25.52 7.22
C GLY A 141 7.84 25.53 7.14
N VAL A 142 8.48 24.38 7.30
CA VAL A 142 9.95 24.25 7.16
C VAL A 142 10.40 24.64 5.74
N ALA A 143 9.72 24.15 4.70
CA ALA A 143 10.05 24.50 3.32
C ALA A 143 9.91 26.01 3.05
N MET A 144 8.90 26.66 3.64
CA MET A 144 8.68 28.09 3.52
C MET A 144 9.80 28.91 4.18
N VAL A 145 10.25 28.49 5.37
CA VAL A 145 11.37 29.11 6.08
C VAL A 145 12.67 28.93 5.29
N VAL A 146 12.97 27.73 4.78
CA VAL A 146 14.16 27.49 3.95
C VAL A 146 14.17 28.37 2.71
N LYS A 147 13.01 28.51 2.04
CA LYS A 147 12.86 29.38 0.87
C LYS A 147 13.07 30.86 1.19
N LEU A 148 12.85 31.29 2.43
CA LEU A 148 13.09 32.68 2.84
C LEU A 148 14.60 33.00 2.97
N PHE A 149 15.43 31.98 3.22
CA PHE A 149 16.87 32.11 3.43
C PHE A 149 17.73 31.75 2.19
N MET A 150 17.11 31.31 1.09
CA MET A 150 17.76 31.03 -0.21
C MET A 150 17.34 32.05 -1.26
#